data_AF-A0A1Z3NA93-F1
#
_entry.id   AF-A0A1Z3NA93-F1
#
_cell.length_a   1.000
_cell.length_b   1.000
_cell.length_c   1.000
_cell.angle_alpha   90.00
_cell.angle_beta   90.00
_cell.angle_gamma   90.00
#
_symmetry.space_group_name_H-M   'P 1'
#
loop_
_entity.id
_entity.type
_entity.pdbx_description
1 polymer ?
#
loop_
_entity_poly.entity_id
_entity_poly.type
_entity_poly.pdbx_seq_one_letter_code
_entity_poly.pdbx_strand_id
1 'polypeptide(L)'
;MKSIVIAFVLLALPVLSQAQTCFRATEALPEGVASVLCVDEVVLSSDEKQLELIGQDYSVPAFLDVVQTSRHNEDKLNFKAQGALVDIWQSGCGNGLSAKLVISGRTEYGEIHPQSLNVSVEVAETNDTCHSKPQNYTVPFALITE
;
A
#
# COMPACT_ATOMS: atom_id res chain seq x y z
N MET A 1 39.98 2.71 -50.99
CA MET A 1 38.72 2.83 -50.24
C MET A 1 38.95 2.18 -48.88
N LYS A 2 38.99 2.94 -47.79
CA LYS A 2 39.22 2.42 -46.43
C LYS A 2 37.90 2.48 -45.67
N SER A 3 37.32 1.33 -45.36
CA SER A 3 36.15 1.22 -44.48
C SER A 3 36.57 1.48 -43.03
N ILE A 4 35.97 2.50 -42.43
CA ILE A 4 36.05 2.76 -40.99
C ILE A 4 34.87 2.04 -40.35
N VAL A 5 35.15 0.99 -39.58
CA VAL A 5 34.13 0.30 -38.77
C VAL A 5 33.98 1.09 -37.48
N ILE A 6 32.85 1.77 -37.31
CA ILE A 6 32.48 2.46 -36.07
C ILE A 6 31.81 1.41 -35.19
N ALA A 7 32.54 0.91 -34.19
CA ALA A 7 31.98 0.06 -33.14
C ALA A 7 31.13 0.93 -32.20
N PHE A 8 29.81 0.77 -32.27
CA PHE A 8 28.89 1.30 -31.27
C PHE A 8 29.06 0.50 -29.97
N VAL A 9 29.77 1.07 -29.01
CA VAL A 9 29.79 0.59 -27.63
C VAL A 9 28.43 0.96 -27.02
N LEU A 10 27.53 -0.03 -26.94
CA LEU A 10 26.34 0.06 -26.10
C LEU A 10 26.80 0.12 -24.64
N LEU A 11 26.86 1.34 -24.09
CA LEU A 11 26.88 1.57 -22.66
C LEU A 11 25.52 1.13 -22.10
N ALA A 12 25.45 -0.11 -21.63
CA ALA A 12 24.39 -0.55 -20.75
C ALA A 12 24.48 0.30 -19.48
N LEU A 13 23.63 1.32 -19.38
CA LEU A 13 23.41 2.05 -18.14
C LEU A 13 22.96 1.02 -17.10
N PRO A 14 23.57 0.97 -15.90
CA PRO A 14 23.02 0.18 -14.82
C PRO A 14 21.60 0.70 -14.59
N VAL A 15 20.61 -0.17 -14.79
CA VAL A 15 19.25 0.06 -14.32
C VAL A 15 19.39 0.32 -12.83
N LEU A 16 19.19 1.57 -12.41
CA LEU A 16 18.92 1.91 -11.03
C LEU A 16 17.67 1.11 -10.68
N SER A 17 17.88 -0.08 -10.12
CA SER A 17 16.82 -0.81 -9.43
C SER A 17 16.40 0.12 -8.31
N GLN A 18 15.31 0.88 -8.50
CA GLN A 18 14.63 1.48 -7.36
C GLN A 18 14.36 0.34 -6.40
N ALA A 19 14.81 0.50 -5.15
CA ALA A 19 14.66 -0.53 -4.14
C ALA A 19 13.16 -0.61 -3.81
N GLN A 20 12.49 -1.61 -4.39
CA GLN A 20 11.11 -1.92 -4.07
C GLN A 20 11.00 -2.17 -2.56
N THR A 21 10.09 -1.46 -1.90
CA THR A 21 9.84 -1.62 -0.48
C THR A 21 8.70 -2.62 -0.30
N CYS A 22 8.98 -3.76 0.31
CA CYS A 22 7.99 -4.80 0.54
C CYS A 22 7.65 -4.95 2.03
N PHE A 23 6.39 -5.23 2.29
CA PHE A 23 5.87 -5.54 3.60
C PHE A 23 5.16 -6.89 3.60
N ARG A 24 5.21 -7.60 4.72
CA ARG A 24 4.56 -8.90 4.90
C ARG A 24 3.61 -8.88 6.10
N ALA A 25 2.40 -9.39 5.91
CA ALA A 25 1.46 -9.61 7.00
C ALA A 25 2.09 -10.47 8.11
N THR A 26 1.96 -10.06 9.36
CA THR A 26 2.52 -10.81 10.50
C THR A 26 1.70 -12.06 10.85
N GLU A 27 0.45 -12.10 10.39
CA GLU A 27 -0.51 -13.18 10.64
C GLU A 27 -1.24 -13.54 9.35
N ALA A 28 -1.98 -14.65 9.37
CA ALA A 28 -2.77 -15.07 8.22
C ALA A 28 -3.88 -14.06 7.92
N LEU A 29 -4.05 -13.72 6.64
CA LEU A 29 -5.15 -12.88 6.16
C LEU A 29 -6.26 -13.73 5.55
N PRO A 30 -7.49 -13.20 5.49
CA PRO A 30 -8.60 -13.82 4.77
C PRO A 30 -8.26 -14.12 3.30
N GLU A 31 -8.98 -15.07 2.71
CA GLU A 31 -8.85 -15.41 1.30
C GLU A 31 -9.12 -14.20 0.40
N GLY A 32 -8.30 -14.04 -0.64
CA GLY A 32 -8.39 -12.91 -1.57
C GLY A 32 -7.63 -11.65 -1.13
N VAL A 33 -7.05 -11.61 0.07
CA VAL A 33 -6.20 -10.52 0.53
C VAL A 33 -4.72 -10.91 0.41
N ALA A 34 -3.92 -10.10 -0.28
CA ALA A 34 -2.50 -10.36 -0.45
C ALA A 34 -1.74 -10.27 0.88
N SER A 35 -0.89 -11.27 1.15
CA SER A 35 -0.05 -11.30 2.37
C SER A 35 1.26 -10.54 2.24
N VAL A 36 1.60 -10.10 1.02
CA VAL A 36 2.75 -9.27 0.72
C VAL A 36 2.24 -8.07 -0.07
N LEU A 37 2.75 -6.89 0.31
CA LEU A 37 2.52 -5.64 -0.40
C LEU A 37 3.89 -5.08 -0.77
N CYS A 38 4.10 -4.78 -2.05
CA CYS A 38 5.33 -4.12 -2.49
C CYS A 38 5.01 -2.81 -3.21
N VAL A 39 5.70 -1.75 -2.82
CA VAL A 39 5.58 -0.42 -3.39
C VAL A 39 6.96 0.12 -3.75
N ASP A 40 7.06 0.76 -4.90
CA ASP A 40 8.28 1.43 -5.36
C ASP A 40 8.29 2.88 -4.82
N GLU A 41 7.14 3.55 -4.92
CA GLU A 41 6.96 4.93 -4.49
C GLU A 41 5.57 5.14 -3.88
N VAL A 42 5.47 6.10 -2.96
CA VAL A 42 4.22 6.51 -2.34
C VAL A 42 4.09 8.02 -2.41
N VAL A 43 3.02 8.51 -3.02
CA VAL A 43 2.81 9.94 -3.30
C VAL A 43 1.53 10.41 -2.63
N LEU A 44 1.59 11.53 -1.92
CA LEU A 44 0.39 12.20 -1.43
C LEU A 44 -0.08 13.21 -2.48
N SER A 45 -1.36 13.17 -2.84
CA SER A 45 -1.95 14.12 -3.78
C SER A 45 -1.80 15.56 -3.28
N SER A 46 -1.76 16.52 -4.21
CA SER A 46 -1.59 17.94 -3.86
C SER A 46 -2.73 18.52 -3.02
N ASP A 47 -3.91 17.91 -3.07
CA ASP A 47 -5.06 18.28 -2.23
C ASP A 47 -5.13 17.48 -0.91
N GLU A 48 -4.13 16.64 -0.65
CA GLU A 48 -3.98 15.81 0.56
C GLU A 48 -5.14 14.83 0.80
N LYS A 49 -5.91 14.48 -0.25
CA LYS A 49 -7.07 13.58 -0.14
C LYS A 49 -6.80 12.15 -0.58
N GLN A 50 -5.75 11.91 -1.36
CA GLN A 50 -5.44 10.59 -1.88
C GLN A 50 -3.97 10.27 -1.68
N LEU A 51 -3.70 9.02 -1.32
CA LEU A 51 -2.38 8.42 -1.30
C LEU A 51 -2.27 7.49 -2.50
N GLU A 52 -1.36 7.79 -3.42
CA GLU A 52 -1.04 6.95 -4.56
C GLU A 52 0.09 5.98 -4.20
N LEU A 53 -0.13 4.70 -4.49
CA LEU A 53 0.85 3.64 -4.35
C LEU A 53 1.33 3.25 -5.75
N ILE A 54 2.59 3.51 -6.03
CA ILE A 54 3.22 3.21 -7.31
C ILE A 54 4.03 1.93 -7.12
N GLY A 55 3.75 0.92 -7.94
CA GLY A 55 4.45 -0.36 -7.91
C GLY A 55 4.05 -1.28 -9.05
N GLN A 56 4.74 -2.41 -9.17
CA GLN A 56 4.40 -3.47 -10.13
C GLN A 56 3.36 -4.46 -9.60
N ASP A 57 3.04 -4.38 -8.31
CA ASP A 57 2.06 -5.27 -7.67
C ASP A 57 0.65 -4.65 -7.74
N TYR A 58 -0.23 -5.31 -8.49
CA TYR A 58 -1.63 -4.90 -8.66
C TYR A 58 -2.58 -5.58 -7.66
N SER A 59 -2.04 -6.26 -6.64
CA SER A 59 -2.83 -6.93 -5.62
C SER A 59 -3.48 -5.98 -4.61
N VAL A 60 -3.14 -4.70 -4.65
CA VAL A 60 -3.72 -3.64 -3.82
C VAL A 60 -4.22 -2.45 -4.64
N PRO A 61 -5.17 -1.65 -4.11
CA PRO A 61 -5.59 -0.41 -4.75
C PRO A 61 -4.41 0.54 -4.95
N ALA A 62 -4.26 1.05 -6.18
CA ALA A 62 -3.28 2.08 -6.51
C ALA A 62 -3.55 3.41 -5.78
N PHE A 63 -4.80 3.64 -5.34
CA PHE A 63 -5.19 4.86 -4.64
C PHE A 63 -5.90 4.50 -3.34
N LEU A 64 -5.51 5.17 -2.26
CA LEU A 64 -6.15 5.11 -0.95
C LEU A 64 -6.72 6.49 -0.60
N ASP A 65 -7.89 6.52 0.03
CA ASP A 65 -8.50 7.75 0.50
C ASP A 65 -7.85 8.17 1.83
N VAL A 66 -7.36 9.41 1.90
CA VAL A 66 -6.83 10.00 3.13
C VAL A 66 -8.00 10.36 4.04
N VAL A 67 -8.10 9.67 5.15
CA VAL A 67 -9.18 9.86 6.13
C VAL A 67 -8.80 10.77 7.27
N GLN A 68 -7.50 11.00 7.47
CA GLN A 68 -7.00 11.87 8.52
C GLN A 68 -5.67 12.48 8.11
N THR A 69 -5.53 13.78 8.36
CA THR A 69 -4.25 14.50 8.31
C THR A 69 -4.02 15.24 9.62
N SER A 70 -2.75 15.43 9.98
CA SER A 70 -2.36 16.23 11.15
C SER A 70 -1.04 16.92 10.86
N ARG A 71 -1.08 18.25 10.77
CA ARG A 71 0.09 19.08 10.45
C ARG A 71 0.89 19.35 11.71
N HIS A 72 2.17 18.97 11.69
CA HIS A 72 3.09 19.28 12.79
C HIS A 72 3.80 20.63 12.58
N ASN A 73 4.20 20.92 11.33
CA ASN A 73 4.70 22.22 10.88
C ASN A 73 4.52 22.35 9.35
N GLU A 74 5.07 23.39 8.74
CA GLU A 74 4.95 23.64 7.29
C GLU A 74 5.49 22.46 6.44
N ASP A 75 6.56 21.81 6.91
CA ASP A 75 7.27 20.76 6.17
C ASP A 75 6.85 19.34 6.54
N LYS A 76 6.04 19.15 7.59
CA LYS A 76 5.69 17.83 8.14
C LYS A 76 4.20 17.64 8.33
N LEU A 77 3.66 16.68 7.60
CA LEU A 77 2.25 16.29 7.65
C LEU A 77 2.14 14.79 7.96
N ASN A 78 1.48 14.45 9.06
CA ASN A 78 1.09 13.05 9.31
C ASN A 78 -0.20 12.76 8.55
N PHE A 79 -0.33 11.55 8.03
CA PHE A 79 -1.53 11.10 7.34
C PHE A 79 -1.94 9.69 7.76
N LYS A 80 -3.23 9.39 7.61
CA LYS A 80 -3.80 8.04 7.60
C LYS A 80 -4.66 7.91 6.34
N ALA A 81 -4.36 6.93 5.50
CA ALA A 81 -5.11 6.60 4.31
C ALA A 81 -5.64 5.18 4.38
N GLN A 82 -6.75 4.91 3.69
CA GLN A 82 -7.37 3.59 3.64
C GLN A 82 -7.91 3.26 2.25
N GLY A 83 -7.95 1.98 1.91
CA GLY A 83 -8.57 1.49 0.68
C GLY A 83 -9.13 0.09 0.86
N ALA A 84 -10.25 -0.20 0.19
CA ALA A 84 -10.87 -1.51 0.26
C ALA A 84 -10.03 -2.53 -0.55
N LEU A 85 -9.65 -3.64 0.09
CA LEU A 85 -9.05 -4.80 -0.56
C LEU A 85 -10.13 -5.78 -0.98
N VAL A 86 -11.08 -6.03 -0.07
CA VAL A 86 -12.24 -6.90 -0.27
C VAL A 86 -13.42 -6.27 0.47
N ASP A 87 -14.58 -6.22 -0.18
CA ASP A 87 -15.83 -5.84 0.46
C ASP A 87 -16.96 -6.73 -0.06
N ILE A 88 -17.19 -7.83 0.68
CA ILE A 88 -18.25 -8.80 0.41
C ILE A 88 -19.23 -8.68 1.57
N TRP A 89 -20.15 -7.73 1.44
CA TRP A 89 -21.24 -7.52 2.38
C TRP A 89 -22.57 -7.78 1.67
N GLN A 90 -23.07 -9.02 1.72
CA GLN A 90 -24.39 -9.32 1.19
C GLN A 90 -25.45 -8.79 2.16
N SER A 91 -26.33 -7.93 1.66
CA SER A 91 -27.50 -7.46 2.41
C SER A 91 -28.48 -8.62 2.62
N GLY A 92 -28.35 -9.31 3.75
CA GLY A 92 -29.11 -10.51 4.11
C GLY A 92 -28.42 -11.27 5.24
N CYS A 93 -28.89 -12.46 5.59
CA CYS A 93 -28.24 -13.39 6.53
C CYS A 93 -27.21 -14.26 5.80
N GLY A 94 -25.98 -14.35 6.32
CA GLY A 94 -24.86 -15.05 5.69
C GLY A 94 -23.50 -14.56 6.15
N ASN A 95 -22.45 -14.97 5.43
CA ASN A 95 -21.08 -14.56 5.73
C ASN A 95 -20.81 -13.16 5.15
N GLY A 96 -20.12 -12.33 5.91
CA GLY A 96 -19.66 -11.01 5.48
C GLY A 96 -18.17 -10.88 5.72
N LEU A 97 -17.45 -10.27 4.77
CA LEU A 97 -16.02 -9.99 4.87
C LEU A 97 -15.74 -8.60 4.33
N SER A 98 -15.10 -7.77 5.14
CA SER A 98 -14.53 -6.49 4.72
C SER A 98 -13.08 -6.45 5.15
N ALA A 99 -12.17 -6.19 4.22
CA ALA A 99 -10.76 -6.01 4.49
C ALA A 99 -10.31 -4.68 3.89
N LYS A 100 -9.72 -3.82 4.71
CA LYS A 100 -9.26 -2.48 4.32
C LYS A 100 -7.77 -2.37 4.58
N LEU A 101 -7.02 -2.04 3.54
CA LEU A 101 -5.64 -1.60 3.66
C LEU A 101 -5.64 -0.26 4.40
N VAL A 102 -4.77 -0.13 5.39
CA VAL A 102 -4.55 1.10 6.14
C VAL A 102 -3.07 1.41 6.15
N ILE A 103 -2.73 2.58 5.62
CA ILE A 103 -1.37 3.10 5.59
C ILE A 103 -1.34 4.41 6.35
N SER A 104 -0.43 4.51 7.31
CA SER A 104 -0.14 5.75 8.03
C SER A 104 1.33 6.07 7.97
N GLY A 105 1.63 7.36 7.97
CA GLY A 105 2.99 7.83 7.82
C GLY A 105 3.09 9.34 7.96
N ARG A 106 4.25 9.85 7.55
CA ARG A 106 4.56 11.27 7.58
C ARG A 106 5.20 11.69 6.28
N THR A 107 4.75 12.81 5.73
CA THR A 107 5.48 13.53 4.69
C THR A 107 6.56 14.40 5.36
N GLU A 108 7.75 14.45 4.78
CA GLU A 108 8.82 15.37 5.18
C GLU A 108 9.33 16.08 3.93
N TYR A 109 9.23 17.40 3.90
CA TYR A 109 9.61 18.22 2.73
C TYR A 109 8.89 17.80 1.44
N GLY A 110 7.64 17.31 1.57
CA GLY A 110 6.82 16.85 0.44
C GLY A 110 7.08 15.42 0.00
N GLU A 111 8.04 14.71 0.62
CA GLU A 111 8.38 13.33 0.28
C GLU A 111 7.84 12.35 1.32
N ILE A 112 7.52 11.12 0.88
CA ILE A 112 7.18 10.00 1.76
C ILE A 112 8.23 8.92 1.53
N HIS A 113 8.87 8.45 2.60
CA HIS A 113 9.76 7.30 2.53
C HIS A 113 8.96 6.02 2.80
N PRO A 114 8.79 5.11 1.82
CA PRO A 114 7.95 3.94 1.98
C PRO A 114 8.35 3.09 3.19
N GLN A 115 9.65 2.89 3.43
CA GLN A 115 10.20 2.15 4.57
C GLN A 115 9.80 2.68 5.96
N SER A 116 9.30 3.91 6.07
CA SER A 116 8.85 4.51 7.34
C SER A 116 7.35 4.37 7.59
N LEU A 117 6.61 3.81 6.62
CA LEU A 117 5.17 3.65 6.70
C LEU A 117 4.78 2.56 7.70
N ASN A 118 3.69 2.82 8.40
CA ASN A 118 2.99 1.79 9.17
C ASN A 118 1.82 1.29 8.32
N VAL A 119 1.90 0.01 7.97
CA VAL A 119 0.96 -0.69 7.09
C VAL A 119 0.22 -1.74 7.89
N SER A 120 -1.10 -1.82 7.71
CA SER A 120 -1.93 -2.84 8.34
C SER A 120 -3.18 -3.11 7.50
N VAL A 121 -3.84 -4.22 7.77
CA VAL A 121 -5.17 -4.51 7.23
C VAL A 121 -6.16 -4.57 8.38
N GLU A 122 -7.18 -3.72 8.33
CA GLU A 122 -8.34 -3.78 9.21
C GLU A 122 -9.35 -4.77 8.60
N VAL A 123 -9.64 -5.86 9.31
CA VAL A 123 -10.57 -6.91 8.88
C VAL A 123 -11.82 -6.89 9.75
N ALA A 124 -12.97 -6.97 9.10
CA ALA A 124 -14.26 -7.23 9.72
C ALA A 124 -14.89 -8.46 9.07
N GLU A 125 -15.16 -9.50 9.85
CA GLU A 125 -15.78 -10.73 9.35
C GLU A 125 -16.97 -11.15 10.22
N THR A 126 -17.93 -11.83 9.61
CA THR A 126 -19.09 -12.40 10.28
C THR A 126 -19.45 -13.70 9.61
N ASN A 127 -19.79 -14.71 10.42
CA ASN A 127 -20.14 -16.05 9.95
C ASN A 127 -21.67 -16.28 9.91
N ASP A 128 -22.47 -15.27 10.30
CA ASP A 128 -23.94 -15.25 10.19
C ASP A 128 -24.50 -13.85 10.51
N THR A 129 -24.83 -13.05 9.50
CA THR A 129 -25.34 -11.66 9.63
C THR A 129 -26.77 -11.51 10.18
N CYS A 130 -27.49 -12.59 10.49
CA CYS A 130 -28.85 -12.47 11.03
C CYS A 130 -28.88 -11.81 12.43
N HIS A 131 -27.89 -12.13 13.29
CA HIS A 131 -27.82 -11.63 14.67
C HIS A 131 -26.39 -11.41 15.21
N SER A 132 -25.35 -11.68 14.42
CA SER A 132 -23.96 -11.61 14.89
C SER A 132 -23.39 -10.21 14.77
N LYS A 133 -22.62 -9.78 15.78
CA LYS A 133 -21.71 -8.64 15.63
C LYS A 133 -20.48 -9.10 14.84
N PRO A 134 -19.97 -8.29 13.89
CA PRO A 134 -18.73 -8.61 13.20
C PRO A 134 -17.58 -8.76 14.20
N GLN A 135 -16.73 -9.77 13.99
CA GLN A 135 -15.42 -9.83 14.62
C GLN A 135 -14.50 -8.89 13.87
N ASN A 136 -13.85 -7.98 14.61
CA ASN A 136 -12.93 -7.02 14.03
C ASN A 136 -11.54 -7.28 14.59
N TYR A 137 -10.54 -7.30 13.70
CA TYR A 137 -9.15 -7.42 14.06
C TYR A 137 -8.27 -6.66 13.07
N THR A 138 -7.04 -6.37 13.47
CA THR A 138 -6.06 -5.67 12.64
C THR A 138 -4.83 -6.53 12.50
N VAL A 139 -4.44 -6.82 11.26
CA VAL A 139 -3.22 -7.55 10.96
C VAL A 139 -2.15 -6.55 10.54
N PRO A 140 -1.09 -6.32 11.35
CA PRO A 140 -0.01 -5.44 10.96
C PRO A 140 0.85 -6.09 9.87
N PHE A 141 1.51 -5.25 9.10
CA PHE A 141 2.49 -5.66 8.11
C PHE A 141 3.88 -5.23 8.60
N ALA A 142 4.84 -6.14 8.55
CA ALA A 142 6.23 -5.89 8.88
C ALA A 142 7.04 -5.61 7.60
N LEU A 143 7.93 -4.62 7.67
CA LEU A 143 8.89 -4.35 6.60
C LEU A 143 9.77 -5.59 6.38
N ILE A 144 9.92 -6.01 5.13
CA ILE A 144 10.87 -7.06 4.74
C ILE A 144 12.23 -6.40 4.55
N THR A 145 13.12 -6.57 5.53
CA THR A 145 14.53 -6.21 5.40
C THR A 145 15.27 -7.44 4.88
N GLU A 146 15.82 -7.36 3.66
CA GLU A 146 16.70 -8.39 3.10
C GLU A 146 17.96 -8.63 3.94
#